data_AF-B3EFD5-F1
#
_entry.id   AF-B3EFD5-F1
#
_cell.length_a   1.000
_cell.length_b   1.000
_cell.length_c   1.000
_cell.angle_alpha   90.00
_cell.angle_beta   90.00
_cell.angle_gamma   90.00
#
_symmetry.space_group_name_H-M   'P 1'
#
loop_
_entity.id
_entity.type
_entity.pdbx_description
1 polymer ?
#
loop_
_entity_poly.entity_id
_entity_poly.type
_entity_poly.pdbx_seq_one_letter_code
_entity_poly.pdbx_strand_id
1 'polypeptide(L)'
;MSNLLLSLKKRSYLFSVKTKLRKEWNTPYSFEDEGFTVIPCRMCPKFDSDKNRCSVPFGSPLRKCVTASIEANLSVFSGIHALEIGCGNWSYAKQILEHTGSSWVGVDPLPAKKKIKSIRTTYGHAASLPFDNQSFDLVFGIQTLEHFVDRHEHIAEAASYEQCLGEIWRVLKPGGAIYFDVPIHHHGHEMFIMGDTERIKNLFHPGMWKNLSFQKWRYDYAPLAKYPPRPGETVRWPACVCSYPAPEMEKVRDHGFIWLLTIQAKKTGDG
;
A
#
# COMPACT_ATOMS: atom_id res chain seq x y z
N MET A 1 4.48 -8.48 -23.19
CA MET A 1 5.88 -8.07 -22.92
C MET A 1 6.57 -9.19 -22.18
N SER A 2 7.76 -9.64 -22.61
CA SER A 2 8.49 -10.70 -21.89
C SER A 2 8.83 -10.25 -20.45
N ASN A 3 8.79 -11.19 -19.49
CA ASN A 3 9.14 -10.92 -18.08
C ASN A 3 10.54 -10.30 -17.92
N LEU A 4 11.45 -10.59 -18.85
CA LEU A 4 12.80 -10.04 -18.89
C LEU A 4 12.83 -8.53 -19.16
N LEU A 5 12.07 -8.05 -20.16
CA LEU A 5 11.99 -6.62 -20.48
C LEU A 5 11.40 -5.81 -19.32
N LEU A 6 10.39 -6.35 -18.63
CA LEU A 6 9.81 -5.69 -17.45
C LEU A 6 10.82 -5.61 -16.30
N SER A 7 11.59 -6.67 -16.06
CA SER A 7 12.65 -6.71 -15.05
C SER A 7 13.74 -5.67 -15.34
N LEU A 8 14.19 -5.56 -16.59
CA LEU A 8 15.18 -4.56 -17.02
C LEU A 8 14.67 -3.12 -16.82
N LYS A 9 13.41 -2.84 -17.21
CA LYS A 9 12.79 -1.52 -16.98
C LYS A 9 12.74 -1.16 -15.50
N LYS A 10 12.38 -2.10 -14.62
CA LYS A 10 12.36 -1.88 -13.16
C LYS A 10 13.75 -1.53 -12.61
N ARG A 11 14.78 -2.29 -13.02
CA ARG A 11 16.17 -2.05 -12.58
C ARG A 11 16.71 -0.70 -13.07
N SER A 12 16.48 -0.39 -14.35
CA SER A 12 16.89 0.88 -14.95
C SER A 12 16.21 2.07 -14.26
N TYR A 13 14.90 1.95 -14.00
CA TYR A 13 14.14 2.97 -13.27
C TYR A 13 14.70 3.18 -11.85
N LEU A 14 14.89 2.12 -11.07
CA LEU A 14 15.48 2.21 -9.73
C LEU A 14 16.82 2.95 -9.75
N PHE A 15 17.71 2.62 -10.71
CA PHE A 15 19.01 3.29 -10.83
C PHE A 15 18.86 4.80 -11.07
N SER A 16 17.93 5.21 -11.94
CA SER A 16 17.69 6.62 -12.24
C SER A 16 17.10 7.41 -11.06
N VAL A 17 16.34 6.74 -10.20
CA VAL A 17 15.58 7.35 -9.09
C VAL A 17 16.49 7.61 -7.87
N LYS A 18 17.49 6.75 -7.63
CA LYS A 18 18.44 6.85 -6.50
C LYS A 18 19.12 8.21 -6.32
N THR A 19 19.31 8.97 -7.40
CA THR A 19 19.97 10.28 -7.39
C THR A 19 18.99 11.46 -7.29
N LYS A 20 17.68 11.22 -7.48
CA LYS A 20 16.66 12.26 -7.65
C LYS A 20 15.55 12.24 -6.60
N LEU A 21 15.33 11.12 -5.91
CA LEU A 21 14.23 10.91 -4.95
C LEU A 21 13.96 12.11 -4.04
N ARG A 22 14.95 12.54 -3.25
CA ARG A 22 14.75 13.63 -2.30
C ARG A 22 14.45 14.98 -2.95
N LYS A 23 14.86 15.21 -4.20
CA LYS A 23 14.60 16.47 -4.89
C LYS A 23 13.25 16.47 -5.60
N GLU A 24 12.85 15.31 -6.12
CA GLU A 24 11.64 15.16 -6.93
C GLU A 24 10.34 15.43 -6.14
N TRP A 25 10.34 15.13 -4.85
CA TRP A 25 9.17 15.27 -3.98
C TRP A 25 9.18 16.54 -3.11
N ASN A 26 10.07 17.51 -3.39
CA ASN A 26 10.18 18.74 -2.59
C ASN A 26 9.22 19.86 -3.00
N THR A 27 8.57 19.76 -4.15
CA THR A 27 7.59 20.74 -4.62
C THR A 27 6.19 20.31 -4.17
N PRO A 28 5.28 21.25 -3.85
CA PRO A 28 3.89 20.90 -3.54
C PRO A 28 3.25 20.04 -4.65
N TYR A 29 2.72 18.88 -4.28
CA TYR A 29 2.10 17.92 -5.21
C TYR A 29 0.71 17.45 -4.77
N SER A 30 0.16 18.08 -3.73
CA SER A 30 -1.11 17.70 -3.11
C SER A 30 -1.89 18.91 -2.62
N PHE A 31 -3.15 18.68 -2.28
CA PHE A 31 -4.02 19.62 -1.57
C PHE A 31 -4.90 18.86 -0.58
N GLU A 32 -5.43 19.56 0.43
CA GLU A 32 -6.36 18.96 1.40
C GLU A 32 -7.81 19.07 0.90
N ASP A 33 -8.58 17.99 1.04
CA ASP A 33 -9.98 17.90 0.65
C ASP A 33 -10.71 16.89 1.53
N GLU A 34 -11.75 17.34 2.23
CA GLU A 34 -12.61 16.50 3.09
C GLU A 34 -11.85 15.56 4.07
N GLY A 35 -10.76 16.07 4.68
CA GLY A 35 -9.93 15.29 5.60
C GLY A 35 -9.01 14.27 4.93
N PHE A 36 -8.76 14.42 3.63
CA PHE A 36 -7.76 13.68 2.86
C PHE A 36 -6.73 14.61 2.23
N THR A 37 -5.49 14.14 2.15
CA THR A 37 -4.49 14.71 1.26
C THR A 37 -4.69 14.12 -0.15
N VAL A 38 -5.13 14.92 -1.12
CA VAL A 38 -5.34 14.47 -2.50
C VAL A 38 -4.08 14.70 -3.33
N ILE A 39 -3.59 13.65 -3.99
CA ILE A 39 -2.49 13.71 -4.96
C ILE A 39 -3.10 13.50 -6.35
N PRO A 40 -3.53 14.59 -7.03
CA PRO A 40 -4.06 14.49 -8.38
C PRO A 40 -2.95 14.14 -9.37
N CYS A 41 -3.29 13.47 -10.47
CA CYS A 41 -2.28 13.10 -11.47
C CYS A 41 -1.54 14.32 -12.03
N ARG A 42 -2.25 15.44 -12.28
CA ARG A 42 -1.64 16.67 -12.81
C ARG A 42 -0.61 17.33 -11.90
N MET A 43 -0.65 17.10 -10.58
CA MET A 43 0.31 17.68 -9.62
C MET A 43 1.38 16.68 -9.19
N CYS A 44 1.22 15.39 -9.50
CA CYS A 44 2.19 14.36 -9.17
C CYS A 44 3.52 14.62 -9.90
N PRO A 45 4.68 14.62 -9.22
CA PRO A 45 6.00 14.76 -9.86
C PRO A 45 6.28 13.70 -10.94
N LYS A 46 5.54 12.58 -10.89
CA LYS A 46 5.61 11.53 -11.91
C LYS A 46 4.75 11.82 -13.14
N PHE A 47 4.09 12.96 -13.25
CA PHE A 47 3.36 13.33 -14.45
C PHE A 47 4.26 14.09 -15.43
N ASP A 48 4.42 13.53 -16.62
CA ASP A 48 5.11 14.14 -17.76
C ASP A 48 4.05 14.86 -18.59
N SER A 49 3.96 16.19 -18.42
CA SER A 49 2.97 17.05 -19.10
C SER A 49 3.16 17.06 -20.61
N ASP A 50 4.41 17.05 -21.08
CA ASP A 50 4.74 17.13 -22.50
C ASP A 50 4.27 15.88 -23.24
N LYS A 51 4.36 14.71 -22.58
CA LYS A 51 3.93 13.42 -23.14
C LYS A 51 2.56 12.97 -22.65
N ASN A 52 1.88 13.79 -21.86
CA ASN A 52 0.60 13.50 -21.21
C ASN A 52 0.53 12.07 -20.62
N ARG A 53 1.54 11.69 -19.81
CA ARG A 53 1.65 10.33 -19.27
C ARG A 53 2.33 10.30 -17.90
N CYS A 54 2.10 9.25 -17.14
CA CYS A 54 2.92 8.96 -15.96
C CYS A 54 4.31 8.43 -16.38
N SER A 55 5.36 9.05 -15.85
CA SER A 55 6.78 8.78 -16.10
C SER A 55 7.26 7.43 -15.56
N VAL A 56 6.53 6.84 -14.59
CA VAL A 56 6.77 5.45 -14.16
C VAL A 56 6.54 4.51 -15.35
N PRO A 57 7.57 3.77 -15.84
CA PRO A 57 7.56 3.17 -17.17
C PRO A 57 6.99 1.74 -17.21
N PHE A 58 6.43 1.25 -16.11
CA PHE A 58 5.94 -0.12 -15.97
C PHE A 58 4.66 -0.20 -15.12
N GLY A 59 3.99 -1.35 -15.20
CA GLY A 59 2.78 -1.63 -14.41
C GLY A 59 1.51 -1.01 -14.97
N SER A 60 0.38 -1.41 -14.38
CA SER A 60 -0.93 -0.76 -14.59
C SER A 60 -0.92 0.67 -14.03
N PRO A 61 -1.91 1.52 -14.37
CA PRO A 61 -2.05 2.85 -13.77
C PRO A 61 -1.97 2.84 -12.23
N LEU A 62 -2.63 1.87 -11.59
CA LEU A 62 -2.54 1.67 -10.14
C LEU A 62 -1.11 1.35 -9.68
N ARG A 63 -0.40 0.43 -10.34
CA ARG A 63 0.98 0.06 -9.95
C ARG A 63 1.98 1.22 -10.12
N LYS A 64 1.69 2.15 -11.04
CA LYS A 64 2.46 3.41 -11.15
C LYS A 64 2.25 4.29 -9.93
N CYS A 65 1.01 4.41 -9.44
CA CYS A 65 0.70 5.14 -8.21
C CYS A 65 1.35 4.50 -6.98
N VAL A 66 1.34 3.16 -6.86
CA VAL A 66 2.04 2.44 -5.78
C VAL A 66 3.54 2.75 -5.80
N THR A 67 4.15 2.74 -6.98
CA THR A 67 5.57 3.10 -7.13
C THR A 67 5.81 4.54 -6.68
N ALA A 68 4.99 5.47 -7.14
CA ALA A 68 5.10 6.89 -6.80
C ALA A 68 4.88 7.16 -5.29
N SER A 69 3.89 6.51 -4.68
CA SER A 69 3.58 6.68 -3.26
C SER A 69 4.66 6.09 -2.36
N ILE A 70 5.26 4.96 -2.73
CA ILE A 70 6.44 4.40 -2.07
C ILE A 70 7.60 5.42 -2.09
N GLU A 71 7.88 6.01 -3.25
CA GLU A 71 8.96 6.99 -3.35
C GLU A 71 8.70 8.24 -2.51
N ALA A 72 7.48 8.77 -2.54
CA ALA A 72 7.11 9.96 -1.78
C ALA A 72 7.16 9.72 -0.26
N ASN A 73 6.68 8.55 0.19
CA ASN A 73 6.44 8.33 1.62
C ASN A 73 7.52 7.50 2.32
N LEU A 74 8.27 6.67 1.60
CA LEU A 74 9.29 5.81 2.22
C LEU A 74 10.71 6.35 2.05
N SER A 75 10.97 7.25 1.09
CA SER A 75 12.31 7.82 0.88
C SER A 75 12.75 8.84 1.94
N VAL A 76 11.80 9.29 2.77
CA VAL A 76 12.06 10.22 3.89
C VAL A 76 12.71 9.52 5.08
N PHE A 77 12.53 8.20 5.22
CA PHE A 77 13.19 7.42 6.26
C PHE A 77 14.65 7.16 5.90
N SER A 78 15.50 7.04 6.91
CA SER A 78 16.93 6.73 6.73
C SER A 78 17.49 6.12 8.00
N GLY A 79 18.30 5.07 7.86
CA GLY A 79 18.94 4.39 9.00
C GLY A 79 17.97 3.70 9.97
N ILE A 80 16.74 3.39 9.55
CA ILE A 80 15.71 2.79 10.43
C ILE A 80 15.65 1.27 10.31
N HIS A 81 14.98 0.60 11.26
CA HIS A 81 14.59 -0.80 11.16
C HIS A 81 13.12 -0.94 10.75
N ALA A 82 12.87 -1.50 9.56
CA ALA A 82 11.54 -1.56 8.97
C ALA A 82 11.05 -3.01 8.77
N LEU A 83 9.77 -3.23 9.09
CA LEU A 83 9.04 -4.48 8.83
C LEU A 83 8.05 -4.31 7.68
N GLU A 84 8.12 -5.17 6.66
CA GLU A 84 7.13 -5.28 5.60
C GLU A 84 6.23 -6.50 5.83
N ILE A 85 4.91 -6.29 5.89
CA ILE A 85 3.90 -7.34 5.98
C ILE A 85 3.39 -7.68 4.58
N GLY A 86 3.41 -8.96 4.19
CA GLY A 86 3.00 -9.40 2.85
C GLY A 86 4.06 -9.12 1.78
N CYS A 87 5.33 -9.36 2.10
CA CYS A 87 6.46 -9.02 1.22
C CYS A 87 6.54 -9.85 -0.08
N GLY A 88 5.85 -11.00 -0.15
CA GLY A 88 5.80 -11.86 -1.33
C GLY A 88 7.17 -12.22 -1.91
N ASN A 89 7.37 -11.92 -3.19
CA ASN A 89 8.57 -12.33 -3.96
C ASN A 89 9.38 -11.15 -4.50
N TRP A 90 8.90 -9.92 -4.35
CA TRP A 90 9.59 -8.72 -4.82
C TRP A 90 8.99 -7.49 -4.17
N SER A 91 9.86 -6.63 -3.60
CA SER A 91 9.46 -5.38 -2.96
C SER A 91 10.29 -4.22 -3.51
N TYR A 92 9.60 -3.22 -4.05
CA TYR A 92 10.22 -1.95 -4.43
C TYR A 92 10.55 -1.11 -3.19
N ALA A 93 9.67 -1.14 -2.19
CA ALA A 93 9.84 -0.46 -0.91
C ALA A 93 11.11 -0.90 -0.20
N LYS A 94 11.40 -2.21 -0.18
CA LYS A 94 12.68 -2.77 0.30
C LYS A 94 13.88 -2.07 -0.34
N GLN A 95 13.86 -1.91 -1.66
CA GLN A 95 14.98 -1.30 -2.40
C GLN A 95 15.15 0.19 -2.09
N ILE A 96 14.04 0.91 -1.86
CA ILE A 96 14.08 2.31 -1.43
C ILE A 96 14.65 2.42 -0.02
N LEU A 97 14.16 1.62 0.92
CA LEU A 97 14.61 1.63 2.31
C LEU A 97 16.10 1.26 2.43
N GLU A 98 16.54 0.17 1.79
CA GLU A 98 17.96 -0.22 1.79
C GLU A 98 18.87 0.86 1.19
N HIS A 99 18.39 1.59 0.17
CA HIS A 99 19.14 2.70 -0.43
C HIS A 99 19.31 3.89 0.51
N THR A 100 18.40 4.07 1.47
CA THR A 100 18.48 5.11 2.52
C THR A 100 19.29 4.67 3.76
N GLY A 101 19.95 3.51 3.68
CA GLY A 101 20.69 2.92 4.80
C GLY A 101 19.81 2.24 5.85
N SER A 102 18.52 2.04 5.56
CA SER A 102 17.60 1.36 6.47
C SER A 102 17.74 -0.16 6.34
N SER A 103 17.52 -0.87 7.44
CA SER A 103 17.41 -2.34 7.44
C SER A 103 15.95 -2.76 7.25
N TRP A 104 15.77 -3.92 6.63
CA TRP A 104 14.45 -4.40 6.20
C TRP A 104 14.25 -5.86 6.60
N VAL A 105 13.06 -6.15 7.13
CA VAL A 105 12.58 -7.50 7.42
C VAL A 105 11.24 -7.69 6.71
N GLY A 106 11.07 -8.80 5.99
CA GLY A 106 9.81 -9.13 5.33
C GLY A 106 9.16 -10.36 5.91
N VAL A 107 7.86 -10.27 6.23
CA VAL A 107 7.01 -11.41 6.58
C VAL A 107 5.95 -11.65 5.51
N ASP A 108 5.55 -12.90 5.35
CA ASP A 108 4.43 -13.30 4.50
C ASP A 108 3.89 -14.64 5.04
N PRO A 109 2.57 -14.77 5.26
CA PRO A 109 1.98 -16.00 5.78
C PRO A 109 1.90 -17.09 4.71
N LEU A 110 2.01 -16.76 3.41
CA LEU A 110 1.88 -17.75 2.36
C LEU A 110 3.19 -18.51 2.16
N PRO A 111 3.13 -19.82 1.88
CA PRO A 111 4.32 -20.57 1.51
C PRO A 111 4.92 -20.03 0.21
N ALA A 112 6.25 -20.07 0.10
CA ALA A 112 6.92 -19.72 -1.16
C ALA A 112 6.40 -20.63 -2.27
N LYS A 113 5.91 -20.04 -3.37
CA LYS A 113 5.48 -20.83 -4.53
C LYS A 113 6.69 -21.58 -5.08
N LYS A 114 6.58 -22.90 -5.32
CA LYS A 114 7.69 -23.81 -5.71
C LYS A 114 8.62 -23.29 -6.82
N LYS A 115 8.17 -22.37 -7.68
CA LYS A 115 8.93 -21.81 -8.82
C LYS A 115 9.36 -20.35 -8.66
N ILE A 116 9.04 -19.69 -7.54
CA ILE A 116 9.36 -18.28 -7.30
C ILE A 116 9.98 -18.16 -5.91
N LYS A 117 11.25 -17.75 -5.86
CA LYS A 117 11.95 -17.48 -4.60
C LYS A 117 11.27 -16.28 -3.91
N SER A 118 10.78 -16.51 -2.70
CA SER A 118 10.27 -15.45 -1.84
C SER A 118 11.41 -14.59 -1.29
N ILE A 119 11.15 -13.30 -1.10
CA ILE A 119 12.07 -12.38 -0.43
C ILE A 119 11.85 -12.34 1.08
N ARG A 120 10.89 -13.13 1.58
CA ARG A 120 10.54 -13.26 2.98
C ARG A 120 11.76 -13.65 3.82
N THR A 121 11.96 -12.91 4.91
CA THR A 121 12.98 -13.20 5.92
C THR A 121 12.49 -14.28 6.87
N THR A 122 11.23 -14.23 7.29
CA THR A 122 10.60 -15.24 8.16
C THR A 122 9.09 -15.35 7.91
N TYR A 123 8.49 -16.49 8.27
CA TYR A 123 7.03 -16.64 8.29
C TYR A 123 6.41 -15.65 9.29
N GLY A 124 5.29 -15.02 8.94
CA GLY A 124 4.54 -14.20 9.89
C GLY A 124 3.17 -13.84 9.34
N HIS A 125 2.16 -13.89 10.21
CA HIS A 125 0.81 -13.43 9.95
C HIS A 125 0.60 -12.08 10.62
N ALA A 126 -0.18 -11.17 10.04
CA ALA A 126 -0.37 -9.83 10.61
C ALA A 126 -0.96 -9.88 12.04
N ALA A 127 -1.76 -10.89 12.34
CA ALA A 127 -2.34 -11.15 13.67
C ALA A 127 -1.43 -11.93 14.65
N SER A 128 -0.23 -12.34 14.23
CA SER A 128 0.75 -13.01 15.11
C SER A 128 2.14 -12.83 14.53
N LEU A 129 2.77 -11.71 14.85
CA LEU A 129 4.08 -11.33 14.33
C LEU A 129 5.19 -11.94 15.21
N PRO A 130 6.18 -12.65 14.63
CA PRO A 130 7.20 -13.40 15.37
C PRO A 130 8.35 -12.50 15.86
N PHE A 131 8.02 -11.34 16.41
CA PHE A 131 8.99 -10.34 16.86
C PHE A 131 8.64 -9.85 18.25
N ASP A 132 9.65 -9.42 18.99
CA ASP A 132 9.49 -8.83 20.31
C ASP A 132 8.79 -7.46 20.22
N ASN A 133 8.29 -7.01 21.36
CA ASN A 133 7.71 -5.68 21.49
C ASN A 133 8.75 -4.62 21.07
N GLN A 134 8.29 -3.53 20.46
CA GLN A 134 9.13 -2.37 20.17
C GLN A 134 10.39 -2.68 19.34
N SER A 135 10.29 -3.62 18.40
CA SER A 135 11.39 -4.01 17.53
C SER A 135 11.62 -3.04 16.35
N PHE A 136 10.57 -2.43 15.80
CA PHE A 136 10.65 -1.69 14.53
C PHE A 136 10.35 -0.20 14.68
N ASP A 137 11.04 0.61 13.86
CA ASP A 137 10.77 2.03 13.70
C ASP A 137 9.64 2.30 12.68
N LEU A 138 9.47 1.38 11.73
CA LEU A 138 8.44 1.43 10.69
C LEU A 138 7.85 0.04 10.48
N VAL A 139 6.52 -0.08 10.46
CA VAL A 139 5.81 -1.25 9.94
C VAL A 139 5.00 -0.83 8.74
N PHE A 140 5.14 -1.53 7.63
CA PHE A 140 4.47 -1.13 6.41
C PHE A 140 3.95 -2.32 5.61
N GLY A 141 3.06 -2.01 4.67
CA GLY A 141 2.46 -2.99 3.79
C GLY A 141 2.06 -2.39 2.45
N ILE A 142 2.44 -3.07 1.38
CA ILE A 142 2.16 -2.63 0.00
C ILE A 142 1.07 -3.53 -0.58
N GLN A 143 -0.15 -3.04 -0.70
CA GLN A 143 -1.31 -3.81 -1.18
C GLN A 143 -1.47 -5.14 -0.42
N THR A 144 -1.60 -5.03 0.90
CA THR A 144 -1.66 -6.16 1.84
C THR A 144 -2.73 -5.99 2.92
N LEU A 145 -3.02 -4.75 3.36
CA LEU A 145 -3.98 -4.48 4.43
C LEU A 145 -5.40 -4.90 4.00
N GLU A 146 -5.72 -4.77 2.71
CA GLU A 146 -6.97 -5.27 2.13
C GLU A 146 -7.14 -6.80 2.23
N HIS A 147 -6.08 -7.53 2.61
CA HIS A 147 -6.05 -8.99 2.72
C HIS A 147 -5.84 -9.50 4.15
N PHE A 148 -5.70 -8.63 5.16
CA PHE A 148 -5.33 -9.05 6.52
C PHE A 148 -6.30 -10.02 7.18
N VAL A 149 -7.57 -9.99 6.79
CA VAL A 149 -8.64 -10.84 7.34
C VAL A 149 -9.20 -11.81 6.29
N ASP A 150 -8.51 -11.96 5.15
CA ASP A 150 -8.90 -12.91 4.13
C ASP A 150 -8.77 -14.34 4.67
N ARG A 151 -9.80 -15.15 4.41
CA ARG A 151 -9.73 -16.59 4.69
C ARG A 151 -8.89 -17.25 3.60
N HIS A 152 -7.76 -17.82 3.98
CA HIS A 152 -6.92 -18.62 3.09
C HIS A 152 -6.73 -20.02 3.66
N GLU A 153 -6.65 -21.04 2.80
CA GLU A 153 -6.42 -22.45 3.20
C GLU A 153 -5.11 -22.69 3.99
N HIS A 154 -4.22 -21.69 4.02
CA HIS A 154 -2.94 -21.73 4.72
C HIS A 154 -2.92 -20.85 5.99
N ILE A 155 -4.04 -20.20 6.30
CA ILE A 155 -4.21 -19.34 7.48
C ILE A 155 -5.27 -20.03 8.34
N ALA A 156 -4.81 -20.67 9.42
CA ALA A 156 -5.63 -21.59 10.21
C ALA A 156 -6.73 -20.89 11.03
N GLU A 157 -6.54 -19.62 11.38
CA GLU A 157 -7.44 -18.88 12.27
C GLU A 157 -7.95 -17.61 11.59
N ALA A 158 -9.23 -17.31 11.79
CA ALA A 158 -9.80 -16.04 11.36
C ALA A 158 -9.20 -14.91 12.21
N ALA A 159 -8.55 -13.96 11.55
CA ALA A 159 -8.05 -12.75 12.19
C ALA A 159 -9.04 -11.59 12.07
N SER A 160 -9.00 -10.67 13.02
CA SER A 160 -9.65 -9.36 12.91
C SER A 160 -8.63 -8.26 12.58
N TYR A 161 -9.09 -7.15 12.02
CA TYR A 161 -8.25 -5.96 11.83
C TYR A 161 -7.70 -5.43 13.15
N GLU A 162 -8.47 -5.52 14.24
CA GLU A 162 -8.04 -5.11 15.57
C GLU A 162 -6.85 -5.94 16.06
N GLN A 163 -6.91 -7.28 15.92
CA GLN A 163 -5.79 -8.17 16.26
C GLN A 163 -4.54 -7.85 15.43
N CYS A 164 -4.70 -7.69 14.11
CA CYS A 164 -3.60 -7.35 13.22
C CYS A 164 -2.96 -6.00 13.57
N LEU A 165 -3.77 -4.96 13.78
CA LEU A 165 -3.27 -3.63 14.14
C LEU A 165 -2.69 -3.60 15.57
N GLY A 166 -3.19 -4.42 16.48
CA GLY A 166 -2.65 -4.63 17.82
C GLY A 166 -1.23 -5.21 17.77
N GLU A 167 -1.00 -6.25 16.97
CA GLU A 167 0.35 -6.81 16.76
C GLU A 167 1.30 -5.81 16.10
N ILE A 168 0.82 -5.07 15.09
CA ILE A 168 1.61 -4.00 14.46
C ILE A 168 2.00 -2.93 15.49
N TRP A 169 1.06 -2.50 16.32
CA TRP A 169 1.30 -1.53 17.39
C TRP A 169 2.28 -2.08 18.43
N ARG A 170 2.18 -3.36 18.79
CA ARG A 170 3.06 -4.05 19.75
C ARG A 170 4.51 -4.07 19.28
N VAL A 171 4.76 -4.45 18.03
CA VAL A 171 6.13 -4.55 17.48
C VAL A 171 6.74 -3.18 17.12
N LEU A 172 5.93 -2.12 17.03
CA LEU A 172 6.43 -0.76 16.84
C LEU A 172 7.04 -0.18 18.12
N LYS A 173 8.20 0.47 17.97
CA LYS A 173 8.79 1.32 19.02
C LYS A 173 7.88 2.50 19.34
N PRO A 174 7.95 3.08 20.56
CA PRO A 174 7.27 4.33 20.87
C PRO A 174 7.61 5.41 19.84
N GLY A 175 6.59 6.01 19.23
CA GLY A 175 6.75 7.00 18.16
C GLY A 175 7.11 6.44 16.78
N GLY A 176 7.24 5.11 16.64
CA GLY A 176 7.37 4.41 15.37
C GLY A 176 6.17 4.66 14.44
N ALA A 177 6.36 4.45 13.14
CA ALA A 177 5.39 4.82 12.12
C ALA A 177 4.76 3.61 11.43
N ILE A 178 3.58 3.80 10.85
CA ILE A 178 3.02 2.91 9.85
C ILE A 178 2.95 3.56 8.48
N TYR A 179 3.03 2.73 7.45
CA TYR A 179 2.65 3.09 6.08
C TYR A 179 1.91 1.91 5.44
N PHE A 180 0.69 2.14 4.99
CA PHE A 180 -0.03 1.18 4.14
C PHE A 180 -0.42 1.85 2.84
N ASP A 181 -0.36 1.09 1.75
CA ASP A 181 -1.10 1.43 0.54
C ASP A 181 -2.08 0.31 0.20
N VAL A 182 -3.28 0.70 -0.20
CA VAL A 182 -4.39 -0.19 -0.49
C VAL A 182 -5.12 0.27 -1.75
N PRO A 183 -5.44 -0.64 -2.68
CA PRO A 183 -6.26 -0.31 -3.82
C PRO A 183 -7.73 -0.18 -3.39
N ILE A 184 -8.40 0.84 -3.90
CA ILE A 184 -9.84 1.03 -3.70
C ILE A 184 -10.58 0.67 -4.99
N HIS A 185 -11.76 0.05 -4.86
CA HIS A 185 -12.57 -0.50 -5.95
C HIS A 185 -11.89 -1.60 -6.77
N HIS A 186 -11.11 -2.45 -6.11
CA HIS A 186 -10.31 -3.49 -6.79
C HIS A 186 -10.55 -4.89 -6.22
N HIS A 187 -9.91 -5.26 -5.12
CA HIS A 187 -10.06 -6.57 -4.47
C HIS A 187 -9.73 -6.50 -2.97
N GLY A 188 -9.91 -7.62 -2.28
CA GLY A 188 -9.69 -7.76 -0.83
C GLY A 188 -11.00 -7.70 -0.06
N HIS A 189 -10.91 -7.27 1.19
CA HIS A 189 -12.07 -7.09 2.05
C HIS A 189 -13.06 -6.06 1.49
N GLU A 190 -14.36 -6.30 1.68
CA GLU A 190 -15.46 -5.52 1.09
C GLU A 190 -15.34 -4.01 1.28
N MET A 191 -14.84 -3.52 2.43
CA MET A 191 -14.67 -2.09 2.68
C MET A 191 -13.73 -1.41 1.66
N PHE A 192 -12.71 -2.11 1.16
CA PHE A 192 -11.80 -1.60 0.13
C PHE A 192 -12.40 -1.75 -1.27
N ILE A 193 -13.13 -2.84 -1.51
CA ILE A 193 -13.90 -3.03 -2.76
C ILE A 193 -14.95 -1.93 -2.92
N MET A 194 -15.65 -1.58 -1.86
CA MET A 194 -16.73 -0.59 -1.86
C MET A 194 -16.24 0.85 -1.69
N GLY A 195 -14.97 1.04 -1.34
CA GLY A 195 -14.41 2.37 -1.11
C GLY A 195 -15.03 3.06 0.11
N ASP A 196 -15.40 2.29 1.12
CA ASP A 196 -15.94 2.77 2.39
C ASP A 196 -14.81 3.37 3.24
N THR A 197 -14.45 4.61 2.92
CA THR A 197 -13.32 5.29 3.55
C THR A 197 -13.55 5.56 5.03
N GLU A 198 -14.80 5.70 5.47
CA GLU A 198 -15.10 5.91 6.89
C GLU A 198 -14.87 4.63 7.69
N ARG A 199 -15.32 3.47 7.19
CA ARG A 199 -14.99 2.18 7.81
C ARG A 199 -13.49 1.90 7.84
N ILE A 200 -12.76 2.28 6.78
CA ILE A 200 -11.29 2.16 6.74
C ILE A 200 -10.63 3.09 7.77
N LYS A 201 -11.05 4.36 7.87
CA LYS A 201 -10.53 5.31 8.87
C LYS A 201 -10.74 4.79 10.29
N ASN A 202 -11.91 4.21 10.56
CA ASN A 202 -12.28 3.68 11.88
C ASN A 202 -11.44 2.48 12.32
N LEU A 203 -10.66 1.84 11.44
CA LEU A 203 -9.69 0.82 11.84
C LEU A 203 -8.58 1.41 12.72
N PHE A 204 -8.27 2.70 12.57
CA PHE A 204 -7.14 3.35 13.23
C PHE A 204 -7.61 4.15 14.46
N HIS A 205 -7.80 3.45 15.58
CA HIS A 205 -8.26 4.06 16.82
C HIS A 205 -7.29 5.15 17.35
N PRO A 206 -7.78 6.33 17.76
CA PRO A 206 -6.94 7.46 18.20
C PRO A 206 -6.15 7.16 19.49
N GLY A 207 -6.58 6.17 20.29
CA GLY A 207 -5.81 5.69 21.44
C GLY A 207 -4.51 4.98 21.07
N MET A 208 -4.42 4.43 19.85
CA MET A 208 -3.25 3.71 19.35
C MET A 208 -2.41 4.55 18.37
N TRP A 209 -3.06 5.46 17.65
CA TRP A 209 -2.49 6.14 16.50
C TRP A 209 -2.64 7.66 16.61
N LYS A 210 -1.56 8.39 16.33
CA LYS A 210 -1.54 9.85 16.19
C LYS A 210 -1.01 10.25 14.82
N ASN A 211 -1.28 11.50 14.42
CA ASN A 211 -0.90 12.05 13.11
C ASN A 211 -1.41 11.18 11.96
N LEU A 212 -2.67 10.73 12.06
CA LEU A 212 -3.33 9.97 11.00
C LEU A 212 -3.42 10.82 9.73
N SER A 213 -2.95 10.25 8.63
CA SER A 213 -2.97 10.84 7.29
C SER A 213 -3.53 9.81 6.31
N PHE A 214 -4.50 10.25 5.51
CA PHE A 214 -5.11 9.45 4.45
C PHE A 214 -4.89 10.16 3.13
N GLN A 215 -4.17 9.54 2.21
CA GLN A 215 -3.87 10.16 0.93
C GLN A 215 -4.58 9.48 -0.23
N LYS A 216 -5.26 10.28 -1.06
CA LYS A 216 -5.97 9.84 -2.26
C LYS A 216 -5.06 10.02 -3.48
N TRP A 217 -4.45 8.94 -3.95
CA TRP A 217 -3.60 8.95 -5.15
C TRP A 217 -4.41 8.57 -6.38
N ARG A 218 -4.33 9.40 -7.44
CA ARG A 218 -5.06 9.21 -8.70
C ARG A 218 -6.59 9.25 -8.54
N TYR A 219 -7.12 9.64 -7.38
CA TYR A 219 -8.56 9.86 -7.23
C TYR A 219 -9.04 10.92 -8.22
N ASP A 220 -8.27 12.01 -8.31
CA ASP A 220 -8.30 12.94 -9.42
C ASP A 220 -7.27 12.49 -10.49
N TYR A 221 -7.75 11.70 -11.45
CA TYR A 221 -6.92 11.03 -12.44
C TYR A 221 -6.57 11.89 -13.67
N ALA A 222 -7.29 12.99 -13.90
CA ALA A 222 -7.08 13.82 -15.07
C ALA A 222 -5.68 14.46 -15.05
N PRO A 223 -5.01 14.59 -16.21
CA PRO A 223 -5.48 14.31 -17.58
C PRO A 223 -5.27 12.86 -18.06
N LEU A 224 -4.82 11.95 -17.18
CA LEU A 224 -4.60 10.56 -17.55
C LEU A 224 -5.93 9.81 -17.66
N ALA A 225 -5.97 8.73 -18.44
CA ALA A 225 -7.19 7.95 -18.64
C ALA A 225 -7.73 7.32 -17.33
N LYS A 226 -9.06 7.29 -17.16
CA LYS A 226 -9.73 6.56 -16.08
C LYS A 226 -9.25 5.11 -16.02
N TYR A 227 -9.07 4.56 -14.82
CA TYR A 227 -8.71 3.15 -14.63
C TYR A 227 -9.89 2.40 -14.00
N PRO A 228 -10.81 1.81 -14.77
CA PRO A 228 -12.03 1.18 -14.24
C PRO A 228 -11.75 -0.21 -13.65
N PRO A 229 -12.60 -0.70 -12.73
CA PRO A 229 -12.68 -2.11 -12.39
C PRO A 229 -12.90 -2.95 -13.64
N ARG A 230 -12.21 -4.09 -13.77
CA ARG A 230 -12.34 -4.95 -14.96
C ARG A 230 -13.34 -6.08 -14.71
N PRO A 231 -14.20 -6.44 -15.68
CA PRO A 231 -15.18 -7.51 -15.52
C PRO A 231 -14.59 -8.83 -14.99
N GLY A 232 -13.41 -9.24 -15.48
CA GLY A 232 -12.72 -10.44 -15.02
C GLY A 232 -12.16 -10.38 -13.60
N GLU A 233 -11.87 -9.17 -13.10
CA GLU A 233 -11.37 -8.93 -11.73
C GLU A 233 -12.53 -8.81 -10.73
N THR A 234 -13.73 -8.44 -11.19
CA THR A 234 -14.92 -8.24 -10.36
C THR A 234 -15.79 -9.48 -10.20
N VAL A 235 -15.48 -10.58 -10.88
CA VAL A 235 -16.28 -11.84 -10.83
C VAL A 235 -16.47 -12.35 -9.40
N ARG A 236 -15.48 -12.13 -8.53
CA ARG A 236 -15.53 -12.59 -7.13
C ARG A 236 -16.23 -11.62 -6.18
N TRP A 237 -16.54 -10.40 -6.61
CA TRP A 237 -17.12 -9.37 -5.73
C TRP A 237 -18.43 -9.82 -5.07
N PRO A 238 -19.39 -10.47 -5.75
CA PRO A 238 -20.61 -10.95 -5.09
C PRO A 238 -20.36 -11.96 -3.96
N ALA A 239 -19.22 -12.65 -3.96
CA ALA A 239 -18.83 -13.58 -2.89
C ALA A 239 -18.02 -12.90 -1.77
N CYS A 240 -17.47 -11.71 -2.03
CA CYS A 240 -16.63 -10.96 -1.09
C CYS A 240 -17.38 -9.81 -0.41
N VAL A 241 -18.38 -9.23 -1.07
CA VAL A 241 -19.17 -8.08 -0.60
C VAL A 241 -20.49 -8.59 -0.04
N CYS A 242 -20.57 -8.65 1.29
CA CYS A 242 -21.70 -9.28 1.99
C CYS A 242 -22.52 -8.25 2.78
N SER A 243 -21.92 -7.13 3.19
CA SER A 243 -22.57 -6.10 4.01
C SER A 243 -23.11 -4.91 3.22
N TYR A 244 -22.97 -4.91 1.89
CA TYR A 244 -23.45 -3.83 1.02
C TYR A 244 -24.52 -4.33 0.04
N PRO A 245 -25.56 -3.52 -0.27
CA PRO A 245 -26.57 -3.89 -1.26
C PRO A 245 -25.98 -4.13 -2.65
N ALA A 246 -26.48 -5.14 -3.37
CA ALA A 246 -26.03 -5.45 -4.73
C ALA A 246 -26.07 -4.23 -5.70
N PRO A 247 -27.11 -3.37 -5.71
CA PRO A 247 -27.13 -2.19 -6.59
C PRO A 247 -25.99 -1.19 -6.31
N GLU A 248 -25.53 -1.09 -5.06
CA GLU A 248 -24.41 -0.22 -4.70
C GLU A 248 -23.09 -0.78 -5.23
N MET A 249 -22.88 -2.09 -5.06
CA MET A 249 -21.73 -2.80 -5.63
C MET A 249 -21.70 -2.68 -7.17
N GLU A 250 -22.85 -2.81 -7.83
CA GLU A 250 -22.97 -2.66 -9.29
C GLU A 250 -22.61 -1.24 -9.74
N LYS A 251 -23.05 -0.21 -9.00
CA LYS A 251 -22.66 1.18 -9.26
C LYS A 251 -21.14 1.37 -9.17
N VAL A 252 -20.48 0.79 -8.16
CA VAL A 252 -19.01 0.84 -8.03
C VAL A 252 -18.34 0.10 -9.19
N ARG A 253 -18.85 -1.08 -9.57
CA ARG A 253 -18.33 -1.88 -10.69
C ARG A 253 -18.41 -1.13 -12.02
N ASP A 254 -19.57 -0.53 -12.31
CA ASP A 254 -19.90 -0.01 -13.65
C ASP A 254 -19.49 1.45 -13.83
N HIS A 255 -19.52 2.24 -12.75
CA HIS A 255 -19.23 3.68 -12.81
C HIS A 255 -18.01 4.10 -11.99
N GLY A 256 -17.50 3.24 -11.10
CA GLY A 256 -16.32 3.52 -10.30
C GLY A 256 -15.02 3.55 -11.11
N PHE A 257 -13.94 3.81 -10.38
CA PHE A 257 -12.57 3.70 -10.87
C PHE A 257 -11.67 3.25 -9.72
N ILE A 258 -10.61 2.55 -10.07
CA ILE A 258 -9.58 2.11 -9.16
C ILE A 258 -8.62 3.27 -8.88
N TRP A 259 -8.41 3.54 -7.59
CA TRP A 259 -7.46 4.52 -7.08
C TRP A 259 -6.69 3.91 -5.91
N LEU A 260 -5.67 4.62 -5.41
CA LEU A 260 -4.83 4.15 -4.31
C LEU A 260 -5.03 5.03 -3.08
N LEU A 261 -5.39 4.41 -1.97
CA LEU A 261 -5.39 5.05 -0.66
C LEU A 261 -4.06 4.72 0.02
N THR A 262 -3.36 5.73 0.53
CA THR A 262 -2.27 5.49 1.48
C THR A 262 -2.67 5.94 2.87
N ILE A 263 -2.17 5.23 3.88
CA ILE A 263 -2.49 5.44 5.27
C ILE A 263 -1.17 5.55 6.02
N GLN A 264 -0.99 6.66 6.73
CA GLN A 264 0.17 6.86 7.61
C GLN A 264 -0.30 7.24 9.00
N ALA A 265 0.42 6.78 10.00
CA ALA A 265 0.24 7.20 11.38
C ALA A 265 1.53 6.97 12.17
N LYS A 266 1.58 7.51 13.38
CA LYS A 266 2.58 7.15 14.39
C LYS A 266 1.91 6.45 15.56
N LYS A 267 2.61 5.48 16.13
CA LYS A 267 2.27 4.88 17.41
C LYS A 267 2.15 6.01 18.46
N THR A 268 1.07 6.01 19.23
CA THR A 268 0.99 6.81 20.46
C THR A 268 2.16 6.40 21.37
N GLY A 269 2.73 7.35 22.12
CA GLY A 269 3.74 6.97 23.12
C GLY A 269 3.08 6.05 24.14
N ASP A 270 3.83 5.13 24.73
CA ASP A 270 3.33 4.39 25.89
C ASP A 270 2.93 5.45 26.93
N GLY A 271 1.62 5.55 27.23
CA GLY A 271 1.10 6.45 28.25
C GLY A 271 1.46 6.01 29.64
#